data_AF-A0A730KQN7-F1
#
_entry.id   AF-A0A730KQN7-F1
#
_cell.length_a   1.000
_cell.length_b   1.000
_cell.length_c   1.000
_cell.angle_alpha   90.00
_cell.angle_beta   90.00
_cell.angle_gamma   90.00
#
_symmetry.space_group_name_H-M   'P 1'
#
loop_
_entity.id
_entity.type
_entity.pdbx_description
1 polymer ?
#
loop_
_entity_poly.entity_id
_entity_poly.type
_entity_poly.pdbx_seq_one_letter_code
_entity_poly.pdbx_strand_id
1 'polypeptide(L)'
;MSYSLIYADPPWEYGNTISNGAAENHYGTMKLIDIKRLPVWELAAEDSVLAMWFTGTHTREAIELAEAWGFKVRTMKGFTWVKFNSLAEQHINKALQAGGVEDFYDFLDLLNAQTRMNGGNHTRANTEDLLIATRGKRLDRQNASVKQVIYSPLGEHSQKPEEARYRLEQLYGDVSRIELFSRCAAPGWHHWGNQAENPDVIMFPGYVGKPAPLLEVAYAGR
;
A
#
# COMPACT_ATOMS: atom_id res chain seq x y z
N MET A 1 11.71 -19.04 -1.72
CA MET A 1 10.78 -18.75 -0.61
C MET A 1 9.53 -18.18 -1.24
N SER A 2 8.34 -18.63 -0.85
CA SER A 2 7.08 -18.21 -1.48
C SER A 2 6.11 -17.63 -0.45
N TYR A 3 5.35 -16.61 -0.86
CA TYR A 3 4.44 -15.84 -0.02
C TYR A 3 3.00 -16.10 -0.43
N SER A 4 2.19 -16.40 0.58
CA SER A 4 0.75 -16.56 0.44
C SER A 4 0.03 -15.21 0.38
N LEU A 5 0.56 -14.19 1.06
CA LEU A 5 0.04 -12.82 1.06
C LEU A 5 1.09 -11.84 0.56
N ILE A 6 0.78 -11.15 -0.53
CA ILE A 6 1.62 -10.09 -1.09
C ILE A 6 0.89 -8.77 -0.95
N TYR A 7 1.49 -7.82 -0.25
CA TYR A 7 0.99 -6.45 -0.13
C TYR A 7 1.89 -5.52 -0.95
N ALA A 8 1.33 -4.66 -1.78
CA ALA A 8 2.13 -3.85 -2.71
C ALA A 8 1.64 -2.40 -2.82
N ASP A 9 2.58 -1.48 -2.89
CA ASP A 9 2.35 -0.06 -3.21
C ASP A 9 3.24 0.39 -4.38
N PRO A 10 2.90 0.02 -5.63
CA PRO A 10 3.77 0.26 -6.77
C PRO A 10 4.02 1.76 -7.02
N PRO A 11 5.21 2.15 -7.50
CA PRO A 11 5.57 3.54 -7.77
C PRO A 11 5.03 4.00 -9.13
N TRP A 12 3.71 4.20 -9.19
CA TRP A 12 2.99 4.60 -10.41
C TRP A 12 3.54 5.90 -11.02
N GLU A 13 3.89 5.87 -12.31
CA GLU A 13 4.23 7.08 -13.07
C GLU A 13 2.95 7.81 -13.49
N TYR A 14 2.86 9.10 -13.19
CA TYR A 14 1.75 9.97 -13.60
C TYR A 14 2.10 10.65 -14.93
N GLY A 15 1.35 10.38 -15.99
CA GLY A 15 1.54 11.04 -17.30
C GLY A 15 1.03 12.50 -17.37
N ASN A 16 0.60 13.10 -16.25
CA ASN A 16 -0.04 14.42 -16.25
C ASN A 16 0.96 15.54 -15.97
N THR A 17 1.43 16.20 -17.03
CA THR A 17 2.23 17.44 -16.98
C THR A 17 1.40 18.73 -16.89
N ILE A 18 0.06 18.65 -16.72
CA ILE A 18 -0.86 19.81 -16.90
C ILE A 18 -1.77 20.05 -15.68
N SER A 19 -1.25 20.00 -14.46
CA SER A 19 -1.98 20.57 -13.31
C SER A 19 -1.01 21.20 -12.30
N ASN A 20 -1.35 22.41 -11.84
CA ASN A 20 -0.57 23.29 -10.95
C ASN A 20 -0.19 22.71 -9.56
N GLY A 21 -0.36 21.41 -9.36
CA GLY A 21 0.02 20.66 -8.16
C GLY A 21 1.00 19.53 -8.43
N ALA A 22 1.63 19.48 -9.61
CA ALA A 22 2.81 18.67 -9.87
C ALA A 22 3.98 19.23 -9.04
N ALA A 23 3.90 19.06 -7.71
CA ALA A 23 5.07 19.14 -6.87
C ALA A 23 6.05 18.12 -7.44
N GLU A 24 7.19 18.62 -7.94
CA GLU A 24 8.39 17.86 -8.27
C GLU A 24 8.91 17.16 -7.02
N ASN A 25 8.14 16.19 -6.49
CA ASN A 25 8.61 15.33 -5.43
C ASN A 25 9.33 14.18 -6.11
N HIS A 26 10.65 14.33 -6.18
CA HIS A 26 11.69 13.39 -6.57
C HIS A 26 11.54 11.99 -5.94
N TYR A 27 10.53 11.23 -6.34
CA TYR A 27 10.47 9.79 -6.13
C TYR A 27 10.60 9.12 -7.49
N GLY A 28 11.51 8.15 -7.60
CA GLY A 28 11.74 7.39 -8.82
C GLY A 28 10.51 6.55 -9.17
N THR A 29 9.53 7.16 -9.84
CA THR A 29 8.42 6.44 -10.47
C THR A 29 8.99 5.48 -11.49
N MET A 30 8.41 4.29 -11.59
CA MET A 30 8.81 3.31 -12.60
C MET A 30 7.78 3.29 -13.71
N LYS A 31 8.25 3.13 -14.96
CA LYS A 31 7.34 2.87 -16.08
C LYS A 31 6.60 1.57 -15.80
N LEU A 32 5.32 1.51 -16.16
CA LEU A 32 4.50 0.31 -15.95
C LEU A 32 5.17 -0.96 -16.51
N ILE A 33 5.84 -0.86 -17.66
CA ILE A 33 6.57 -1.97 -18.27
C ILE A 33 7.69 -2.53 -17.39
N ASP A 34 8.39 -1.66 -16.64
CA ASP A 34 9.48 -2.08 -15.76
C ASP A 34 8.93 -2.73 -14.50
N ILE A 35 7.83 -2.21 -13.96
CA ILE A 35 7.12 -2.82 -12.82
C ILE A 35 6.59 -4.21 -13.19
N LYS A 36 6.00 -4.36 -14.38
CA LYS A 36 5.50 -5.66 -14.89
C LYS A 36 6.62 -6.71 -15.04
N ARG A 37 7.87 -6.28 -15.24
CA ARG A 37 9.03 -7.19 -15.36
C ARG A 37 9.60 -7.66 -14.04
N LEU A 38 9.11 -7.13 -12.91
CA LEU A 38 9.48 -7.66 -11.60
C LEU A 38 8.87 -9.07 -11.45
N PRO A 39 9.69 -10.09 -11.17
CA PRO A 39 9.28 -11.50 -11.15
C PRO A 39 8.48 -11.88 -9.88
N VAL A 40 7.43 -11.13 -9.56
CA VAL A 40 6.55 -11.40 -8.41
C VAL A 40 5.91 -12.79 -8.49
N TRP A 41 5.76 -13.34 -9.70
CA TRP A 41 5.28 -14.72 -9.90
C TRP A 41 6.19 -15.79 -9.28
N GLU A 42 7.50 -15.53 -9.11
CA GLU A 42 8.43 -16.44 -8.44
C GLU A 42 8.35 -16.34 -6.92
N LEU A 43 7.92 -15.18 -6.40
CA LEU A 43 7.69 -14.96 -4.98
C LEU A 43 6.31 -15.44 -4.53
N ALA A 44 5.33 -15.48 -5.42
CA ALA A 44 3.97 -15.88 -5.10
C ALA A 44 3.84 -17.41 -4.93
N ALA A 45 3.25 -17.83 -3.81
CA ALA A 45 2.80 -19.22 -3.63
C ALA A 45 1.72 -19.59 -4.67
N GLU A 46 1.53 -20.89 -4.91
CA GLU A 46 0.52 -21.40 -5.85
C GLU A 46 -0.88 -20.86 -5.53
N ASP A 47 -1.26 -20.92 -4.25
CA ASP A 47 -2.45 -20.31 -3.69
C ASP A 47 -2.04 -19.04 -2.93
N SER A 48 -2.33 -17.88 -3.51
CA SER A 48 -1.92 -16.60 -2.92
C SER A 48 -2.86 -15.45 -3.25
N VAL A 49 -2.71 -14.38 -2.46
CA VAL A 49 -3.44 -13.12 -2.60
C VAL A 49 -2.45 -11.98 -2.83
N LEU A 50 -2.79 -11.10 -3.78
CA LEU A 50 -2.18 -9.81 -3.97
C LEU A 50 -3.14 -8.71 -3.49
N ALA A 51 -2.69 -7.93 -2.51
CA ALA A 51 -3.35 -6.74 -1.99
C ALA A 51 -2.56 -5.51 -2.45
N MET A 52 -3.05 -4.78 -3.44
CA MET A 52 -2.26 -3.75 -4.14
C MET A 52 -2.94 -2.39 -4.15
N TRP A 53 -2.25 -1.36 -3.64
CA TRP A 53 -2.71 0.02 -3.75
C TRP A 53 -2.62 0.54 -5.17
N PHE A 54 -3.62 1.33 -5.55
CA PHE A 54 -3.62 2.07 -6.80
C PHE A 54 -4.35 3.40 -6.63
N THR A 55 -4.03 4.37 -7.48
CA THR A 55 -4.78 5.61 -7.57
C THR A 55 -5.88 5.51 -8.62
N GLY A 56 -6.99 6.22 -8.44
CA GLY A 56 -8.16 6.10 -9.32
C GLY A 56 -7.87 6.30 -10.82
N THR A 57 -6.86 7.11 -11.15
CA THR A 57 -6.38 7.33 -12.53
C THR A 57 -5.67 6.14 -13.16
N HIS A 58 -5.23 5.15 -12.36
CA HIS A 58 -4.39 4.01 -12.77
C HIS A 58 -5.14 2.68 -12.69
N THR A 59 -6.48 2.72 -12.78
CA THR A 59 -7.31 1.53 -12.62
C THR A 59 -6.96 0.43 -13.64
N ARG A 60 -6.71 0.79 -14.91
CA ARG A 60 -6.39 -0.19 -15.96
C ARG A 60 -5.00 -0.76 -15.76
N GLU A 61 -4.03 0.11 -15.48
CA GLU A 61 -2.64 -0.22 -15.22
C GLU A 61 -2.50 -1.16 -14.02
N ALA A 62 -3.31 -0.96 -12.97
CA ALA A 62 -3.33 -1.83 -11.80
C ALA A 62 -3.87 -3.24 -12.12
N ILE A 63 -4.91 -3.35 -12.97
CA ILE A 63 -5.40 -4.64 -13.44
C ILE A 63 -4.33 -5.33 -14.28
N GLU A 64 -3.76 -4.62 -15.26
CA GLU A 64 -2.73 -5.16 -16.15
C GLU A 64 -1.46 -5.59 -15.37
N LEU A 65 -1.11 -4.88 -14.31
CA LEU A 65 0.03 -5.25 -13.46
C LEU A 65 -0.25 -6.53 -12.67
N ALA A 66 -1.44 -6.64 -12.05
CA ALA A 66 -1.83 -7.84 -11.33
C ALA A 66 -1.83 -9.07 -12.25
N GLU A 67 -2.35 -8.91 -13.48
CA GLU A 67 -2.34 -9.97 -14.50
C GLU A 67 -0.93 -10.35 -14.95
N ALA A 68 -0.05 -9.37 -15.18
CA ALA A 68 1.35 -9.62 -15.54
C ALA A 68 2.10 -10.40 -14.45
N TRP A 69 1.74 -10.20 -13.18
CA TRP A 69 2.29 -10.98 -12.06
C TRP A 69 1.59 -12.33 -11.84
N GLY A 70 0.63 -12.70 -12.68
CA GLY A 70 -0.05 -14.00 -12.62
C GLY A 70 -1.25 -14.03 -11.66
N PHE A 71 -1.81 -12.88 -11.30
CA PHE A 71 -3.00 -12.79 -10.44
C PHE A 71 -4.24 -12.38 -11.23
N LYS A 72 -5.39 -12.93 -10.81
CA LYS A 72 -6.70 -12.50 -11.30
C LYS A 72 -7.37 -11.56 -10.31
N VAL A 73 -7.66 -10.33 -10.73
CA VAL A 73 -8.37 -9.34 -9.91
C VAL A 73 -9.77 -9.86 -9.53
N ARG A 74 -10.12 -9.75 -8.25
CA ARG A 74 -11.42 -10.14 -7.69
C ARG A 74 -12.27 -8.94 -7.30
N THR A 75 -11.63 -7.91 -6.75
CA THR A 75 -12.29 -6.64 -6.44
C THR A 75 -11.27 -5.51 -6.55
N MET A 76 -11.71 -4.37 -7.08
CA MET A 76 -10.93 -3.12 -7.09
C MET A 76 -11.02 -2.38 -5.74
N LYS A 77 -11.93 -2.78 -4.85
CA LYS A 77 -12.14 -2.14 -3.54
C LYS A 77 -12.06 -3.19 -2.44
N GLY A 78 -10.87 -3.75 -2.26
CA GLY A 78 -10.51 -4.53 -1.07
C GLY A 78 -10.53 -3.64 0.16
N PHE A 79 -9.79 -2.54 0.11
CA PHE A 79 -9.90 -1.43 1.05
C PHE A 79 -10.04 -0.09 0.33
N THR A 80 -10.68 0.87 1.00
CA THR A 80 -10.70 2.28 0.60
C THR A 80 -10.18 3.09 1.78
N TRP A 81 -9.04 3.73 1.62
CA TRP A 81 -8.48 4.64 2.60
C TRP A 81 -9.06 6.04 2.38
N VAL A 82 -9.87 6.51 3.32
CA VAL A 82 -10.26 7.91 3.46
C VAL A 82 -9.13 8.65 4.17
N LYS A 83 -8.44 9.51 3.42
CA LYS A 83 -7.26 10.23 3.89
C LYS A 83 -7.66 11.40 4.75
N PHE A 84 -7.23 11.39 6.00
CA PHE A 84 -7.31 12.58 6.84
C PHE A 84 -6.06 13.45 6.73
N ASN A 85 -6.21 14.73 7.05
CA ASN A 85 -5.09 15.63 7.26
C ASN A 85 -4.15 15.08 8.36
N SER A 86 -2.85 15.37 8.29
CA SER A 86 -1.86 14.85 9.26
C SER A 86 -2.16 15.27 10.70
N LEU A 87 -2.77 16.44 10.90
CA LEU A 87 -3.16 16.97 12.22
C LEU A 87 -4.60 16.62 12.62
N ALA A 88 -5.28 15.72 11.90
CA ALA A 88 -6.69 15.44 12.13
C ALA A 88 -7.01 14.98 13.56
N GLU A 89 -6.15 14.15 14.15
CA GLU A 89 -6.30 13.72 15.54
C GLU A 89 -6.29 14.91 16.52
N GLN A 90 -5.33 15.83 16.35
CA GLN A 90 -5.23 17.02 17.21
C GLN A 90 -6.46 17.92 17.05
N HIS A 91 -6.93 18.12 15.81
CA HIS A 91 -8.12 18.92 15.53
C HIS A 91 -9.38 18.31 16.12
N ILE A 92 -9.58 17.00 15.95
CA ILE A 92 -10.74 16.29 16.51
C ILE A 92 -10.71 16.36 18.04
N ASN A 93 -9.59 16.07 18.68
CA ASN A 93 -9.46 16.13 20.13
C ASN A 93 -9.73 17.55 20.67
N LYS A 94 -9.25 18.58 19.98
CA LYS A 94 -9.53 19.97 20.34
C LYS A 94 -11.03 20.31 20.21
N ALA A 95 -11.68 19.86 19.14
CA ALA A 95 -13.12 20.10 18.93
C ALA A 95 -13.96 19.42 20.02
N LEU A 96 -13.62 18.17 20.37
CA LEU A 96 -14.26 17.44 21.47
C LEU A 96 -14.08 18.14 22.82
N GLN A 97 -12.86 18.59 23.13
CA GLN A 97 -12.57 19.31 24.39
C GLN A 97 -13.26 20.67 24.50
N ALA A 98 -13.44 21.37 23.39
CA ALA A 98 -14.12 22.65 23.35
C ALA A 98 -15.65 22.54 23.44
N GLY A 99 -16.20 21.33 23.42
CA GLY A 99 -17.65 21.10 23.35
C GLY A 99 -18.24 21.43 21.98
N GLY A 100 -17.42 21.47 20.92
CA GLY A 100 -17.85 21.83 19.57
C GLY A 100 -18.51 20.71 18.77
N VAL A 101 -18.87 19.60 19.42
CA VAL A 101 -19.60 18.47 18.83
C VAL A 101 -20.76 18.16 19.78
N GLU A 102 -21.92 18.75 19.51
CA GLU A 102 -23.10 18.61 20.36
C GLU A 102 -24.01 17.48 19.89
N ASP A 103 -24.04 17.23 18.58
CA ASP A 103 -24.86 16.19 17.99
C ASP A 103 -24.15 15.34 16.90
N PHE A 104 -24.93 14.46 16.29
CA PHE A 104 -24.45 13.56 15.25
C PHE A 104 -24.02 14.30 13.96
N TYR A 105 -24.69 15.38 13.59
CA TYR A 105 -24.36 16.14 12.39
C TYR A 105 -23.10 16.96 12.60
N ASP A 106 -22.87 17.52 13.78
CA ASP A 106 -21.60 18.16 14.13
C ASP A 106 -20.44 17.18 14.00
N PHE A 107 -20.65 15.92 14.43
CA PHE A 107 -19.65 14.87 14.26
C PHE A 107 -19.38 14.58 12.78
N LEU A 108 -20.42 14.51 11.94
CA LEU A 108 -20.25 14.32 10.50
C LEU A 108 -19.51 15.49 9.85
N ASP A 109 -19.82 16.72 10.22
CA ASP A 109 -19.16 17.92 9.72
C ASP A 109 -17.69 17.96 10.14
N LEU A 110 -17.40 17.61 11.40
CA LEU A 110 -16.03 17.48 11.90
C LEU A 110 -15.25 16.41 11.12
N LEU A 111 -15.86 15.24 10.89
CA LEU A 111 -15.25 14.14 10.15
C LEU A 111 -14.94 14.56 8.70
N ASN A 112 -15.91 15.19 8.02
CA ASN A 112 -15.76 15.66 6.65
C ASN A 112 -14.68 16.74 6.54
N ALA A 113 -14.61 17.68 7.50
CA ALA A 113 -13.60 18.72 7.55
C ALA A 113 -12.17 18.18 7.72
N GLN A 114 -12.01 16.98 8.30
CA GLN A 114 -10.69 16.35 8.41
C GLN A 114 -10.25 15.61 7.14
N THR A 115 -11.12 15.37 6.18
CA THR A 115 -10.73 14.71 4.93
C THR A 115 -9.80 15.61 4.10
N ARG A 116 -8.70 15.04 3.62
CA ARG A 116 -7.73 15.77 2.81
C ARG A 116 -8.32 16.06 1.44
N MET A 117 -8.21 17.31 1.01
CA MET A 117 -8.53 17.72 -0.34
C MET A 117 -7.29 17.56 -1.26
N ASN A 118 -7.33 16.64 -2.22
CA ASN A 118 -6.33 16.55 -3.29
C ASN A 118 -6.90 17.06 -4.62
N GLY A 119 -6.08 16.99 -5.67
CA GLY A 119 -6.47 17.34 -7.04
C GLY A 119 -7.67 16.53 -7.56
N GLY A 120 -8.21 16.99 -8.70
CA GLY A 120 -9.36 16.38 -9.35
C GLY A 120 -10.22 17.45 -10.03
N ASN A 121 -10.61 17.19 -11.29
CA ASN A 121 -11.31 18.17 -12.14
C ASN A 121 -12.83 18.12 -11.97
N HIS A 122 -13.38 16.99 -11.51
CA HIS A 122 -14.82 16.82 -11.29
C HIS A 122 -15.18 16.82 -9.80
N THR A 123 -14.44 16.05 -9.01
CA THR A 123 -14.50 16.03 -7.55
C THR A 123 -13.09 16.05 -7.00
N ARG A 124 -12.91 16.56 -5.78
CA ARG A 124 -11.61 16.57 -5.10
C ARG A 124 -11.32 15.17 -4.56
N ALA A 125 -10.18 14.59 -4.94
CA ALA A 125 -9.82 13.25 -4.48
C ALA A 125 -9.43 13.28 -2.99
N ASN A 126 -10.05 12.42 -2.19
CA ASN A 126 -9.76 12.26 -0.77
C ASN A 126 -9.56 10.78 -0.37
N THR A 127 -9.59 9.87 -1.35
CA THR A 127 -9.42 8.43 -1.11
C THR A 127 -8.33 7.79 -1.97
N GLU A 128 -7.77 6.70 -1.47
CA GLU A 128 -7.01 5.70 -2.25
C GLU A 128 -7.65 4.33 -2.09
N ASP A 129 -7.57 3.50 -3.13
CA ASP A 129 -8.16 2.17 -3.14
C ASP A 129 -7.07 1.09 -3.21
N LEU A 130 -7.35 -0.05 -2.59
CA LEU A 130 -6.55 -1.26 -2.64
C LEU A 130 -7.35 -2.34 -3.34
N LEU A 131 -6.81 -2.92 -4.41
CA LEU A 131 -7.41 -4.08 -5.07
C LEU A 131 -7.00 -5.39 -4.38
N ILE A 132 -7.86 -6.40 -4.51
CA ILE A 132 -7.55 -7.79 -4.14
C ILE A 132 -7.57 -8.63 -5.41
N ALA A 133 -6.46 -9.30 -5.67
CA ALA A 133 -6.30 -10.26 -6.75
C ALA A 133 -5.82 -11.61 -6.17
N THR A 134 -6.11 -12.70 -6.87
CA THR A 134 -5.82 -14.06 -6.38
C THR A 134 -5.11 -14.89 -7.43
N ARG A 135 -4.23 -15.77 -6.98
CA ARG A 135 -3.63 -16.85 -7.76
C ARG A 135 -4.07 -18.20 -7.16
N GLY A 136 -4.26 -19.20 -8.01
CA GLY A 136 -4.70 -20.53 -7.60
C GLY A 136 -6.10 -20.55 -6.97
N LYS A 137 -6.27 -21.38 -5.94
CA LYS A 137 -7.50 -21.60 -5.18
C LYS A 137 -7.82 -20.51 -4.16
N ARG A 138 -7.06 -19.40 -4.12
CA ARG A 138 -7.10 -18.29 -3.15
C ARG A 138 -6.86 -18.74 -1.69
N LEU A 139 -6.63 -17.77 -0.79
CA LEU A 139 -6.57 -18.04 0.65
C LEU A 139 -7.97 -18.11 1.27
N ASP A 140 -8.08 -18.89 2.34
CA ASP A 140 -9.28 -18.94 3.17
C ASP A 140 -9.43 -17.66 4.00
N ARG A 141 -10.64 -17.12 3.99
CA ARG A 141 -10.99 -15.93 4.77
C ARG A 141 -11.24 -16.33 6.22
N GLN A 142 -10.38 -15.86 7.13
CA GLN A 142 -10.45 -16.12 8.57
C GLN A 142 -11.45 -15.21 9.28
N ASN A 143 -11.63 -13.97 8.82
CA ASN A 143 -12.54 -13.00 9.43
C ASN A 143 -13.47 -12.35 8.39
N ALA A 144 -14.76 -12.66 8.47
CA ALA A 144 -15.77 -12.10 7.56
C ALA A 144 -16.21 -10.68 7.91
N SER A 145 -15.87 -10.18 9.10
CA SER A 145 -16.32 -8.89 9.64
C SER A 145 -15.38 -7.72 9.30
N VAL A 146 -14.25 -7.99 8.65
CA VAL A 146 -13.29 -6.95 8.24
C VAL A 146 -13.95 -6.01 7.23
N LYS A 147 -14.03 -4.73 7.58
CA LYS A 147 -14.65 -3.68 6.77
C LYS A 147 -13.66 -3.09 5.75
N GLN A 148 -14.20 -2.58 4.65
CA GLN A 148 -13.40 -2.04 3.55
C GLN A 148 -12.84 -0.63 3.84
N VAL A 149 -13.58 0.21 4.55
CA VAL A 149 -13.23 1.63 4.73
C VAL A 149 -12.23 1.80 5.88
N ILE A 150 -11.12 2.46 5.62
CA ILE A 150 -10.08 2.84 6.59
C ILE A 150 -10.09 4.36 6.69
N TYR A 151 -10.24 4.90 7.89
CA TYR A 151 -10.05 6.31 8.19
C TYR A 151 -8.72 6.45 8.93
N SER A 152 -7.78 7.21 8.38
CA SER A 152 -6.54 7.50 9.10
C SER A 152 -5.85 8.76 8.57
N PRO A 153 -5.08 9.46 9.42
CA PRO A 153 -4.19 10.54 8.99
C PRO A 153 -3.15 10.04 7.99
N LEU A 154 -2.59 10.99 7.24
CA LEU A 154 -1.41 10.75 6.44
C LEU A 154 -0.18 10.62 7.32
N GLY A 155 0.63 9.60 7.03
CA GLY A 155 1.99 9.50 7.53
C GLY A 155 2.99 10.30 6.69
N GLU A 156 4.26 10.19 7.07
CA GLU A 156 5.37 10.77 6.33
C GLU A 156 5.58 10.06 4.99
N HIS A 157 6.20 10.75 4.02
CA HIS A 157 6.67 10.14 2.76
C HIS A 157 5.65 9.23 2.04
N SER A 158 4.37 9.64 1.95
CA SER A 158 3.30 8.88 1.29
C SER A 158 3.05 7.46 1.85
N GLN A 159 3.39 7.24 3.13
CA GLN A 159 3.16 5.97 3.81
C GLN A 159 1.68 5.58 3.80
N LYS A 160 1.42 4.31 3.46
CA LYS A 160 0.10 3.68 3.50
C LYS A 160 -0.30 3.33 4.94
N PRO A 161 -1.60 3.30 5.27
CA PRO A 161 -2.05 3.09 6.64
C PRO A 161 -1.68 1.71 7.17
N GLU A 162 -1.11 1.65 8.38
CA GLU A 162 -0.80 0.40 9.08
C GLU A 162 -2.04 -0.49 9.26
N GLU A 163 -3.20 0.14 9.46
CA GLU A 163 -4.50 -0.52 9.56
C GLU A 163 -4.78 -1.47 8.37
N ALA A 164 -4.25 -1.19 7.18
CA ALA A 164 -4.43 -2.09 6.04
C ALA A 164 -3.68 -3.42 6.25
N ARG A 165 -2.44 -3.38 6.73
CA ARG A 165 -1.68 -4.60 7.09
C ARG A 165 -2.42 -5.37 8.18
N TYR A 166 -2.78 -4.69 9.27
CA TYR A 166 -3.52 -5.30 10.37
C TYR A 166 -4.80 -6.01 9.89
N ARG A 167 -5.59 -5.37 9.01
CA ARG A 167 -6.80 -5.98 8.45
C ARG A 167 -6.53 -7.16 7.52
N LEU A 168 -5.44 -7.15 6.75
CA LEU A 168 -5.04 -8.30 5.94
C LEU A 168 -4.68 -9.50 6.82
N GLU A 169 -4.01 -9.26 7.94
CA GLU A 169 -3.69 -10.30 8.93
C GLU A 169 -4.95 -10.88 9.56
N GLN A 170 -5.94 -10.05 9.89
CA GLN A 170 -7.24 -10.52 10.35
C GLN A 170 -7.99 -11.31 9.25
N LEU A 171 -7.88 -10.89 7.99
CA LEU A 171 -8.54 -11.54 6.86
C LEU A 171 -7.98 -12.93 6.55
N TYR A 172 -6.66 -13.10 6.60
CA TYR A 172 -5.99 -14.30 6.08
C TYR A 172 -5.27 -15.12 7.15
N GLY A 173 -5.15 -14.60 8.37
CA GLY A 173 -4.48 -15.26 9.48
C GLY A 173 -2.96 -15.20 9.37
N ASP A 174 -2.30 -16.10 10.11
CA ASP A 174 -0.85 -16.21 10.10
C ASP A 174 -0.37 -16.99 8.86
N VAL A 175 0.04 -16.24 7.84
CA VAL A 175 0.56 -16.77 6.58
C VAL A 175 1.88 -16.08 6.21
N SER A 176 2.68 -16.72 5.36
CA SER A 176 3.89 -16.10 4.82
C SER A 176 3.49 -14.84 4.02
N ARG A 177 4.06 -13.70 4.41
CA ARG A 177 3.64 -12.39 3.91
C ARG A 177 4.83 -11.50 3.57
N ILE A 178 4.71 -10.76 2.47
CA ILE A 178 5.73 -9.79 2.02
C ILE A 178 5.08 -8.47 1.59
N GLU A 179 5.74 -7.35 1.93
CA GLU A 179 5.43 -6.02 1.41
C GLU A 179 6.42 -5.64 0.31
N LEU A 180 5.88 -5.33 -0.87
CA LEU A 180 6.64 -4.88 -2.04
C LEU A 180 6.59 -3.36 -2.15
N PHE A 181 7.71 -2.78 -2.58
CA PHE A 181 7.97 -1.34 -2.59
C PHE A 181 7.92 -0.70 -1.20
N SER A 182 8.22 -1.50 -0.17
CA SER A 182 8.25 -1.04 1.21
C SER A 182 9.34 0.00 1.42
N ARG A 183 9.04 1.00 2.25
CA ARG A 183 10.00 2.00 2.74
C ARG A 183 10.41 1.76 4.19
N CYS A 184 9.68 0.91 4.90
CA CYS A 184 9.89 0.65 6.33
C CYS A 184 9.59 -0.82 6.65
N ALA A 185 10.42 -1.45 7.48
CA ALA A 185 10.12 -2.79 7.95
C ALA A 185 8.94 -2.76 8.94
N ALA A 186 7.86 -3.46 8.61
CA ALA A 186 6.77 -3.79 9.51
C ALA A 186 7.04 -5.14 10.20
N PRO A 187 6.89 -5.25 11.54
CA PRO A 187 7.06 -6.51 12.25
C PRO A 187 6.20 -7.64 11.66
N GLY A 188 6.78 -8.83 11.48
CA GLY A 188 6.05 -10.00 10.95
C GLY A 188 5.84 -10.00 9.43
N TRP A 189 6.33 -8.98 8.72
CA TRP A 189 6.34 -8.93 7.26
C TRP A 189 7.77 -9.05 6.75
N HIS A 190 7.96 -9.79 5.65
CA HIS A 190 9.15 -9.59 4.84
C HIS A 190 8.99 -8.35 3.96
N HIS A 191 10.08 -7.77 3.53
CA HIS A 191 10.07 -6.52 2.77
C HIS A 191 10.97 -6.60 1.55
N TRP A 192 10.48 -6.01 0.47
CA TRP A 192 11.33 -5.62 -0.65
C TRP A 192 11.02 -4.17 -1.02
N GLY A 193 12.06 -3.36 -1.17
CA GLY A 193 11.99 -2.05 -1.77
C GLY A 193 13.30 -1.77 -2.48
N ASN A 194 13.24 -1.20 -3.69
CA ASN A 194 14.43 -0.81 -4.43
C ASN A 194 15.24 0.32 -3.75
N GLN A 195 14.70 0.90 -2.68
CA GLN A 195 15.34 1.92 -1.84
C GLN A 195 15.42 1.50 -0.36
N ALA A 196 15.06 0.26 -0.02
CA ALA A 196 15.07 -0.20 1.37
C ALA A 196 16.51 -0.50 1.81
N GLU A 197 16.91 0.03 2.97
CA GLU A 197 18.12 -0.40 3.68
C GLU A 197 17.82 -1.79 4.27
N ASN A 198 18.35 -2.86 3.65
CA ASN A 198 18.20 -4.28 4.04
C ASN A 198 16.87 -4.97 3.65
N PRO A 199 16.61 -5.19 2.35
CA PRO A 199 15.44 -5.97 1.94
C PRO A 199 15.66 -7.48 2.17
N ASP A 200 14.60 -8.21 2.52
CA ASP A 200 14.61 -9.67 2.74
C ASP A 200 14.74 -10.46 1.42
N VAL A 201 14.43 -9.80 0.31
CA VAL A 201 14.49 -10.33 -1.06
C VAL A 201 15.24 -9.31 -1.92
N ILE A 202 15.87 -9.73 -3.03
CA ILE A 202 16.35 -8.79 -4.04
C ILE A 202 15.66 -9.12 -5.36
N MET A 203 14.99 -8.15 -5.97
CA MET A 203 14.40 -8.28 -7.30
C MET A 203 15.00 -7.26 -8.24
N PHE A 204 15.34 -7.73 -9.43
CA PHE A 204 15.63 -6.91 -10.60
C PHE A 204 14.64 -7.28 -11.70
N PRO A 205 14.37 -6.40 -12.68
CA PRO A 205 13.58 -6.77 -13.85
C PRO A 205 14.10 -8.08 -14.48
N GLY A 206 13.27 -9.13 -14.48
CA GLY A 206 13.61 -10.45 -15.01
C GLY A 206 14.46 -11.36 -14.12
N TYR A 207 14.75 -11.03 -12.85
CA TYR A 207 15.56 -11.88 -11.95
C TYR A 207 15.25 -11.70 -10.45
N VAL A 208 15.15 -12.81 -9.71
CA VAL A 208 15.12 -12.85 -8.23
C VAL A 208 16.47 -13.30 -7.68
N GLY A 209 17.10 -12.48 -6.83
CA GLY A 209 18.29 -12.81 -6.06
C GLY A 209 17.99 -13.00 -4.56
N LYS A 210 18.87 -13.71 -3.86
CA LYS A 210 18.92 -13.69 -2.39
C LYS A 210 19.83 -12.56 -1.91
N PRO A 211 19.54 -11.88 -0.78
CA PRO A 211 20.49 -10.95 -0.17
C PRO A 211 21.83 -11.64 0.02
N ALA A 212 22.93 -10.97 -0.34
CA ALA A 212 24.26 -11.47 0.00
C ALA A 212 24.33 -11.60 1.52
N PRO A 213 24.91 -12.69 2.07
CA PRO A 213 25.18 -12.74 3.51
C PRO A 213 26.01 -11.51 3.87
N LEU A 214 25.63 -10.81 4.95
CA LEU A 214 26.48 -9.77 5.53
C LEU A 214 27.86 -10.38 5.68
N LEU A 215 28.84 -9.84 4.95
CA LEU A 215 30.23 -10.15 5.23
C LEU A 215 30.45 -9.75 6.68
N GLU A 216 30.62 -10.73 7.58
CA GLU A 216 31.30 -10.46 8.84
C GLU A 216 32.61 -9.80 8.43
N VAL A 217 32.72 -8.51 8.69
CA VAL A 217 33.98 -7.81 8.64
C VAL A 217 34.79 -8.39 9.78
N ALA A 218 35.46 -9.51 9.50
CA ALA A 218 36.53 -10.01 10.33
C ALA A 218 37.56 -8.88 10.36
N TYR A 219 37.56 -8.10 11.44
CA TYR A 219 38.67 -7.24 11.80
C TYR A 219 39.87 -8.14 12.06
N ALA A 220 40.59 -8.46 10.99
CA ALA A 220 41.88 -9.14 11.02
C ALA A 220 42.99 -8.08 10.90
N GLY A 221 43.65 -7.82 12.04
CA GLY A 221 44.95 -7.14 12.14
C GLY A 221 44.85 -5.62 12.38
N ARG A 222 45.68 -5.01 13.23
CA ARG A 222 46.95 -5.40 13.85
C ARG A 222 47.13 -4.64 15.16
#